data_AF-A0ABD1AM69-F1
#
_entry.id   AF-A0ABD1AM69-F1
#
_cell.length_a   1.000
_cell.length_b   1.000
_cell.length_c   1.000
_cell.angle_alpha   90.00
_cell.angle_beta   90.00
_cell.angle_gamma   90.00
#
_symmetry.space_group_name_H-M   'P 1'
#
loop_
_entity.id
_entity.type
_entity.pdbx_description
1 polymer ?
#
loop_
_entity_poly.entity_id
_entity_poly.type
_entity_poly.pdbx_seq_one_letter_code
_entity_poly.pdbx_strand_id
1 'polypeptide(L)'
;MIRKSKCVNKALDKAIPLCEPALKIREAMRYTLLSGGKRVRPMLCLAACELVGGQDSTAMPAACAIEMIHASSLIQDDLPCMDDDSLRRGKPTNHKVFGENIAILTVDALIALAIKHTVEGTSLDVPPARVLRAILEMAKAVGTEGLVAGQEADLAGEAVVGAIMGGGSDEEIERLRSYARCVGLMFQVVDDVLDVTKSSEELGKTAGKDLIAGKLTYPKVMGVEKSKEYAEKLNKEAREHLKTFDSDKVAPLLFFADYIAKRQN
;
A
#
# COMPACT_ATOMS: atom_id res chain seq x y z
N MET A 1 14.13 -4.08 7.43
CA MET A 1 12.66 -4.16 7.28
C MET A 1 11.93 -4.84 8.44
N ILE A 2 12.35 -6.02 8.94
CA ILE A 2 11.60 -6.73 10.00
C ILE A 2 11.35 -5.85 11.25
N ARG A 3 12.39 -5.13 11.73
CA ARG A 3 12.25 -4.20 12.86
C ARG A 3 11.23 -3.10 12.59
N LYS A 4 11.29 -2.47 11.42
CA LYS A 4 10.35 -1.39 11.02
C LYS A 4 8.91 -1.90 10.89
N SER A 5 8.71 -3.08 10.33
CA SER A 5 7.38 -3.73 10.27
C SER A 5 6.78 -3.95 11.67
N LYS A 6 7.59 -4.38 12.66
CA LYS A 6 7.15 -4.47 14.06
C LYS A 6 6.77 -3.10 14.64
N CYS A 7 7.53 -2.05 14.35
CA CYS A 7 7.23 -0.69 14.78
C CYS A 7 5.90 -0.19 14.18
N VAL A 8 5.68 -0.40 12.89
CA VAL A 8 4.42 -0.06 12.21
C VAL A 8 3.24 -0.82 12.81
N ASN A 9 3.36 -2.14 13.02
CA ASN A 9 2.29 -2.91 13.65
C ASN A 9 1.95 -2.39 15.05
N LYS A 10 2.96 -2.03 15.85
CA LYS A 10 2.76 -1.43 17.18
C LYS A 10 2.09 -0.05 17.10
N ALA A 11 2.41 0.76 16.09
CA ALA A 11 1.80 2.06 15.88
C ALA A 11 0.33 1.92 15.43
N LEU A 12 0.04 1.03 14.48
CA LEU A 12 -1.32 0.71 14.03
C LEU A 12 -2.20 0.18 15.16
N ASP A 13 -1.65 -0.72 15.98
CA ASP A 13 -2.36 -1.28 17.14
C ASP A 13 -2.78 -0.20 18.13
N LYS A 14 -1.91 0.79 18.38
CA LYS A 14 -2.22 1.95 19.22
C LYS A 14 -3.18 2.95 18.59
N ALA A 15 -3.18 3.06 17.27
CA ALA A 15 -4.00 4.05 16.56
C ALA A 15 -5.51 3.77 16.66
N ILE A 16 -5.90 2.53 16.96
CA ILE A 16 -7.30 2.12 17.07
C ILE A 16 -7.53 1.45 18.43
N PRO A 17 -7.73 2.20 19.51
CA PRO A 17 -8.11 1.62 20.79
C PRO A 17 -9.51 0.99 20.72
N LEU A 18 -9.70 -0.12 21.43
CA LEU A 18 -11.00 -0.77 21.61
C LEU A 18 -11.74 -0.09 22.77
N CYS A 19 -12.68 0.79 22.43
CA CYS A 19 -13.47 1.54 23.40
C CYS A 19 -14.80 1.99 22.78
N GLU A 20 -15.76 2.35 23.62
CA GLU A 20 -16.96 3.05 23.17
C GLU A 20 -16.69 4.56 22.94
N PRO A 21 -17.49 5.23 22.10
CA PRO A 21 -18.52 4.66 21.23
C PRO A 21 -17.94 3.90 20.02
N ALA A 22 -18.77 3.03 19.43
CA ALA A 22 -18.52 2.27 18.20
C ALA A 22 -17.50 1.12 18.35
N LEU A 23 -17.52 0.41 19.48
CA LEU A 23 -16.66 -0.75 19.75
C LEU A 23 -16.64 -1.75 18.58
N LYS A 24 -17.83 -2.12 18.06
CA LYS A 24 -17.95 -3.09 16.96
C LYS A 24 -17.28 -2.64 15.66
N ILE A 25 -17.35 -1.34 15.31
CA ILE A 25 -16.64 -0.80 14.15
C ILE A 25 -15.13 -0.87 14.39
N ARG A 26 -14.66 -0.51 15.59
CA ARG A 26 -13.23 -0.56 15.95
C ARG A 26 -12.69 -2.00 15.91
N GLU A 27 -13.47 -2.98 16.34
CA GLU A 27 -13.14 -4.41 16.19
C GLU A 27 -12.99 -4.78 14.71
N ALA A 28 -13.93 -4.36 13.85
CA ALA A 28 -13.87 -4.62 12.41
C ALA A 28 -12.68 -3.92 11.72
N MET A 29 -12.37 -2.67 12.09
CA MET A 29 -11.18 -1.95 11.59
C MET A 29 -9.90 -2.70 11.95
N ARG A 30 -9.75 -3.06 13.22
CA ARG A 30 -8.57 -3.79 13.73
C ARG A 30 -8.45 -5.17 13.12
N TYR A 31 -9.59 -5.85 12.88
CA TYR A 31 -9.61 -7.19 12.31
C TYR A 31 -8.84 -7.24 10.99
N THR A 32 -9.21 -6.42 9.99
CA THR A 32 -8.50 -6.44 8.70
C THR A 32 -7.11 -5.80 8.83
N LEU A 33 -7.03 -4.64 9.49
CA LEU A 33 -5.78 -3.86 9.56
C LEU A 33 -4.65 -4.63 10.24
N LEU A 34 -4.95 -5.41 11.28
CA LEU A 34 -3.95 -6.12 12.10
C LEU A 34 -3.83 -7.62 11.77
N SER A 35 -4.58 -8.16 10.80
CA SER A 35 -4.55 -9.59 10.42
C SER A 35 -3.31 -10.01 9.60
N GLY A 36 -2.14 -9.50 9.99
CA GLY A 36 -0.88 -9.74 9.27
C GLY A 36 -0.83 -8.98 7.95
N GLY A 37 0.24 -9.19 7.19
CA GLY A 37 0.53 -8.45 5.95
C GLY A 37 2.01 -8.10 5.85
N LYS A 38 2.50 -7.95 4.62
CA LYS A 38 3.93 -7.67 4.35
C LYS A 38 4.33 -6.25 4.77
N ARG A 39 3.35 -5.35 4.96
CA ARG A 39 3.53 -3.90 5.27
C ARG A 39 4.40 -3.17 4.26
N VAL A 40 4.33 -3.62 3.01
CA VAL A 40 5.07 -3.10 1.85
C VAL A 40 4.91 -1.58 1.76
N ARG A 41 3.68 -1.10 1.88
CA ARG A 41 3.29 0.31 1.71
C ARG A 41 3.85 1.25 2.79
N PRO A 42 3.66 0.98 4.10
CA PRO A 42 4.35 1.69 5.17
C PRO A 42 5.87 1.70 5.03
N MET A 43 6.47 0.57 4.63
CA MET A 43 7.93 0.50 4.49
C MET A 43 8.43 1.38 3.36
N LEU A 44 7.69 1.46 2.26
CA LEU A 44 7.99 2.34 1.13
C LEU A 44 7.92 3.83 1.54
N CYS A 45 6.86 4.22 2.24
CA CYS A 45 6.70 5.58 2.79
C CYS A 45 7.86 5.94 3.74
N LEU A 46 8.19 5.08 4.70
CA LEU A 46 9.29 5.33 5.64
C LEU A 46 10.66 5.39 4.93
N ALA A 47 10.92 4.51 3.97
CA ALA A 47 12.16 4.51 3.21
C ALA A 47 12.32 5.78 2.35
N ALA A 48 11.23 6.24 1.72
CA ALA A 48 11.24 7.49 0.96
C ALA A 48 11.47 8.72 1.85
N CYS A 49 10.90 8.74 3.06
CA CYS A 49 11.15 9.78 4.07
C CYS A 49 12.63 9.85 4.45
N GLU A 50 13.24 8.71 4.78
CA GLU A 50 14.66 8.65 5.16
C GLU A 50 15.59 9.02 4.01
N LEU A 51 15.25 8.61 2.78
CA LEU A 51 16.06 8.88 1.60
C LEU A 51 16.33 10.38 1.41
N VAL A 52 15.30 11.20 1.63
CA VAL A 52 15.37 12.66 1.52
C VAL A 52 15.81 13.36 2.83
N GLY A 53 16.28 12.59 3.81
CA GLY A 53 16.85 13.11 5.07
C GLY A 53 15.89 13.21 6.25
N GLY A 54 14.65 12.75 6.09
CA GLY A 54 13.67 12.67 7.18
C GLY A 54 13.94 11.53 8.17
N GLN A 55 13.13 11.48 9.24
CA GLN A 55 13.17 10.41 10.22
C GLN A 55 11.91 9.54 10.15
N ASP A 56 12.05 8.27 10.53
CA ASP A 56 10.92 7.34 10.65
C ASP A 56 9.79 7.91 11.52
N SER A 57 10.13 8.57 12.63
CA SER A 57 9.17 9.19 13.55
C SER A 57 8.31 10.27 12.87
N THR A 58 8.89 11.04 11.93
CA THR A 58 8.21 12.08 11.17
C THR A 58 7.14 11.52 10.25
N ALA A 59 7.43 10.39 9.59
CA ALA A 59 6.53 9.77 8.62
C ALA A 59 5.68 8.63 9.20
N MET A 60 5.92 8.17 10.43
CA MET A 60 5.18 7.05 11.03
C MET A 60 3.65 7.24 11.02
N PRO A 61 3.08 8.42 11.37
CA PRO A 61 1.64 8.63 11.31
C PRO A 61 1.10 8.49 9.87
N ALA A 62 1.80 9.06 8.89
CA ALA A 62 1.45 8.97 7.48
C ALA A 62 1.60 7.53 6.94
N ALA A 63 2.62 6.80 7.36
CA ALA A 63 2.81 5.39 7.02
C ALA A 63 1.69 4.51 7.60
N CYS A 64 1.23 4.80 8.83
CA CYS A 64 0.06 4.15 9.41
C CYS A 64 -1.23 4.49 8.64
N ALA A 65 -1.42 5.75 8.26
CA ALA A 65 -2.56 6.22 7.48
C ALA A 65 -2.65 5.51 6.11
N ILE A 66 -1.51 5.35 5.43
CA ILE A 66 -1.42 4.58 4.17
C ILE A 66 -1.89 3.13 4.38
N GLU A 67 -1.48 2.45 5.45
CA GLU A 67 -1.94 1.07 5.69
C GLU A 67 -3.42 1.01 6.09
N MET A 68 -3.95 2.05 6.74
CA MET A 68 -5.40 2.15 7.02
C MET A 68 -6.20 2.26 5.73
N ILE A 69 -5.75 3.10 4.80
CA ILE A 69 -6.32 3.24 3.45
C ILE A 69 -6.22 1.92 2.67
N HIS A 70 -5.07 1.26 2.70
CA HIS A 70 -4.92 -0.04 2.05
C HIS A 70 -5.84 -1.10 2.68
N ALA A 71 -5.97 -1.12 4.00
CA ALA A 71 -6.90 -2.04 4.66
C ALA A 71 -8.36 -1.74 4.27
N SER A 72 -8.74 -0.46 4.12
CA SER A 72 -10.09 -0.09 3.68
C SER A 72 -10.36 -0.53 2.25
N SER A 73 -9.39 -0.37 1.33
CA SER A 73 -9.56 -0.83 -0.06
C SER A 73 -9.79 -2.33 -0.13
N LEU A 74 -9.03 -3.13 0.65
CA LEU A 74 -9.23 -4.58 0.70
C LEU A 74 -10.62 -4.97 1.22
N ILE A 75 -11.12 -4.28 2.26
CA ILE A 75 -12.47 -4.55 2.78
C ILE A 75 -13.52 -4.26 1.70
N GLN A 76 -13.35 -3.16 0.95
CA GLN A 76 -14.28 -2.76 -0.09
C GLN A 76 -14.24 -3.72 -1.28
N ASP A 77 -13.05 -4.09 -1.76
CA ASP A 77 -12.86 -5.06 -2.85
C ASP A 77 -13.49 -6.42 -2.51
N ASP A 78 -13.45 -6.82 -1.23
CA ASP A 78 -14.01 -8.09 -0.76
C ASP A 78 -15.54 -8.11 -0.70
N LEU A 79 -16.25 -6.99 -0.88
CA LEU A 79 -17.73 -6.95 -0.74
C LEU A 79 -18.44 -7.77 -1.85
N PRO A 80 -19.66 -8.27 -1.60
CA PRO A 80 -20.42 -9.03 -2.60
C PRO A 80 -20.69 -8.29 -3.92
N CYS A 81 -20.75 -6.96 -3.89
CA CYS A 81 -20.93 -6.13 -5.09
C CYS A 81 -19.63 -5.84 -5.85
N MET A 82 -18.48 -6.28 -5.32
CA MET A 82 -17.15 -6.11 -5.90
C MET A 82 -16.62 -7.50 -6.32
N ASP A 83 -15.63 -8.08 -5.62
CA ASP A 83 -15.08 -9.40 -5.95
C ASP A 83 -15.82 -10.57 -5.25
N ASP A 84 -16.71 -10.31 -4.28
CA ASP A 84 -17.42 -11.31 -3.44
C ASP A 84 -16.49 -12.35 -2.78
N ASP A 85 -15.36 -11.87 -2.27
CA ASP A 85 -14.35 -12.74 -1.67
C ASP A 85 -14.78 -13.23 -0.29
N SER A 86 -14.62 -14.53 -0.06
CA SER A 86 -14.87 -15.14 1.26
C SER A 86 -13.62 -15.24 2.14
N LEU A 87 -12.41 -15.12 1.56
CA LEU A 87 -11.15 -15.22 2.28
C LEU A 87 -10.16 -14.10 1.90
N ARG A 88 -9.48 -13.55 2.91
CA ARG A 88 -8.39 -12.57 2.77
C ARG A 88 -7.31 -12.86 3.81
N ARG A 89 -6.05 -12.97 3.35
CA ARG A 89 -4.88 -13.27 4.23
C ARG A 89 -5.10 -14.53 5.09
N GLY A 90 -5.71 -15.57 4.50
CA GLY A 90 -6.02 -16.83 5.18
C GLY A 90 -7.13 -16.78 6.24
N LYS A 91 -7.90 -15.69 6.31
CA LYS A 91 -9.03 -15.54 7.24
C LYS A 91 -10.32 -15.16 6.49
N PRO A 92 -11.52 -15.37 7.08
CA PRO A 92 -12.76 -14.86 6.51
C PRO A 92 -12.69 -13.34 6.26
N THR A 93 -13.26 -12.88 5.14
CA THR A 93 -13.32 -11.45 4.83
C THR A 93 -14.17 -10.68 5.85
N ASN A 94 -13.95 -9.37 5.92
CA ASN A 94 -14.58 -8.52 6.93
C ASN A 94 -16.11 -8.63 6.90
N HIS A 95 -16.71 -8.60 5.71
CA HIS A 95 -18.16 -8.69 5.56
C HIS A 95 -18.71 -10.06 5.97
N LYS A 96 -17.95 -11.16 5.80
CA LYS A 96 -18.35 -12.49 6.29
C LYS A 96 -18.33 -12.59 7.82
N VAL A 97 -17.48 -11.82 8.50
CA VAL A 97 -17.38 -11.83 9.97
C VAL A 97 -18.36 -10.86 10.61
N PHE A 98 -18.46 -9.63 10.10
CA PHE A 98 -19.17 -8.54 10.77
C PHE A 98 -20.49 -8.13 10.08
N GLY A 99 -20.74 -8.63 8.87
CA GLY A 99 -21.84 -8.21 8.00
C GLY A 99 -21.46 -7.06 7.06
N GLU A 100 -22.16 -6.96 5.92
CA GLU A 100 -21.88 -5.98 4.87
C GLU A 100 -22.01 -4.53 5.35
N ASN A 101 -23.05 -4.23 6.13
CA ASN A 101 -23.26 -2.89 6.69
C ASN A 101 -22.10 -2.42 7.57
N ILE A 102 -21.57 -3.31 8.42
CA ILE A 102 -20.40 -3.01 9.26
C ILE A 102 -19.13 -2.89 8.42
N ALA A 103 -18.95 -3.75 7.41
CA ALA A 103 -17.80 -3.68 6.52
C ALA A 103 -17.75 -2.33 5.77
N ILE A 104 -18.88 -1.86 5.24
CA ILE A 104 -18.98 -0.54 4.58
C ILE A 104 -18.60 0.58 5.56
N LEU A 105 -19.21 0.62 6.75
CA LEU A 105 -18.89 1.65 7.75
C LEU A 105 -17.43 1.58 8.23
N THR A 106 -16.82 0.38 8.19
CA THR A 106 -15.41 0.18 8.54
C THR A 106 -14.48 0.82 7.50
N VAL A 107 -14.84 0.76 6.21
CA VAL A 107 -14.11 1.45 5.13
C VAL A 107 -14.11 2.96 5.39
N ASP A 108 -15.29 3.55 5.59
CA ASP A 108 -15.45 4.98 5.84
C ASP A 108 -14.65 5.43 7.07
N ALA A 109 -14.72 4.66 8.16
CA ALA A 109 -14.02 4.94 9.40
C ALA A 109 -12.49 4.88 9.25
N LEU A 110 -11.96 3.95 8.46
CA LEU A 110 -10.52 3.83 8.20
C LEU A 110 -9.98 5.00 7.37
N ILE A 111 -10.71 5.42 6.34
CA ILE A 111 -10.32 6.56 5.50
C ILE A 111 -10.34 7.86 6.34
N ALA A 112 -11.41 8.08 7.12
CA ALA A 112 -11.49 9.23 8.01
C ALA A 112 -10.38 9.22 9.08
N LEU A 113 -10.10 8.04 9.65
CA LEU A 113 -9.03 7.89 10.63
C LEU A 113 -7.65 8.14 10.01
N ALA A 114 -7.39 7.73 8.78
CA ALA A 114 -6.10 7.94 8.11
C ALA A 114 -5.73 9.44 8.07
N ILE A 115 -6.70 10.29 7.70
CA ILE A 115 -6.52 11.76 7.69
C ILE A 115 -6.29 12.27 9.11
N LYS A 116 -7.19 11.94 10.05
CA LYS A 116 -7.09 12.38 11.45
C LYS A 116 -5.77 11.97 12.10
N HIS A 117 -5.37 10.72 11.90
CA HIS A 117 -4.14 10.15 12.47
C HIS A 117 -2.88 10.81 11.90
N THR A 118 -2.88 11.16 10.61
CA THR A 118 -1.78 11.92 10.00
C THR A 118 -1.66 13.30 10.64
N VAL A 119 -2.78 14.03 10.79
CA VAL A 119 -2.78 15.39 11.35
C VAL A 119 -2.39 15.38 12.83
N GLU A 120 -3.04 14.56 13.65
CA GLU A 120 -2.83 14.56 15.11
C GLU A 120 -1.52 13.87 15.53
N GLY A 121 -1.06 12.90 14.74
CA GLY A 121 0.12 12.10 15.08
C GLY A 121 1.45 12.71 14.65
N THR A 122 1.43 13.69 13.72
CA THR A 122 2.65 14.32 13.22
C THR A 122 3.18 15.35 14.22
N SER A 123 4.51 15.36 14.43
CA SER A 123 5.16 16.36 15.32
C SER A 123 4.87 17.79 14.85
N LEU A 124 4.73 18.72 15.80
CA LEU A 124 4.54 20.15 15.54
C LEU A 124 5.76 20.81 14.87
N ASP A 125 6.92 20.16 14.92
CA ASP A 125 8.13 20.62 14.21
C ASP A 125 8.02 20.47 12.68
N VAL A 126 7.05 19.68 12.21
CA VAL A 126 6.79 19.50 10.78
C VAL A 126 5.91 20.65 10.30
N PRO A 127 6.33 21.43 9.28
CA PRO A 127 5.53 22.54 8.78
C PRO A 127 4.11 22.09 8.35
N PRO A 128 3.02 22.77 8.76
CA PRO A 128 1.66 22.37 8.40
C PRO A 128 1.41 22.23 6.89
N ALA A 129 2.05 23.07 6.07
CA ALA A 129 1.97 22.98 4.62
C ALA A 129 2.44 21.61 4.07
N ARG A 130 3.42 20.99 4.72
CA ARG A 130 3.93 19.67 4.36
C ARG A 130 2.92 18.58 4.68
N VAL A 131 2.29 18.66 5.85
CA VAL A 131 1.23 17.74 6.27
C VAL A 131 0.03 17.84 5.34
N LEU A 132 -0.40 19.07 5.00
CA LEU A 132 -1.48 19.30 4.04
C LEU A 132 -1.15 18.75 2.65
N ARG A 133 0.08 18.93 2.17
CA ARG A 133 0.53 18.37 0.88
C ARG A 133 0.52 16.83 0.92
N ALA A 134 0.97 16.21 2.01
CA ALA A 134 0.92 14.76 2.17
C ALA A 134 -0.52 14.23 2.18
N ILE A 135 -1.44 14.89 2.88
CA ILE A 135 -2.87 14.54 2.90
C ILE A 135 -3.48 14.68 1.51
N LEU A 136 -3.15 15.73 0.77
CA LEU A 136 -3.60 15.91 -0.61
C LEU A 136 -3.14 14.77 -1.51
N GLU A 137 -1.87 14.35 -1.39
CA GLU A 137 -1.37 13.22 -2.17
C GLU A 137 -2.02 11.89 -1.76
N MET A 138 -2.30 11.65 -0.47
CA MET A 138 -3.11 10.50 -0.06
C MET A 138 -4.52 10.56 -0.66
N ALA A 139 -5.18 11.72 -0.64
CA ALA A 139 -6.52 11.89 -1.18
C ALA A 139 -6.57 11.61 -2.69
N LYS A 140 -5.57 12.08 -3.44
CA LYS A 140 -5.43 11.75 -4.87
C LYS A 140 -5.23 10.25 -5.08
N ALA A 141 -4.37 9.64 -4.27
CA ALA A 141 -4.06 8.20 -4.35
C ALA A 141 -5.28 7.33 -4.04
N VAL A 142 -6.21 7.76 -3.18
CA VAL A 142 -7.46 7.02 -2.90
C VAL A 142 -8.57 7.36 -3.90
N GLY A 143 -8.58 8.58 -4.41
CA GLY A 143 -9.64 9.09 -5.27
C GLY A 143 -9.54 8.64 -6.73
N THR A 144 -10.20 9.41 -7.60
CA THR A 144 -10.33 9.16 -9.05
C THR A 144 -9.04 9.33 -9.83
N GLU A 145 -7.97 9.83 -9.20
CA GLU A 145 -6.63 9.94 -9.79
C GLU A 145 -5.73 8.75 -9.40
N GLY A 146 -6.21 7.87 -8.52
CA GLY A 146 -5.44 6.76 -7.96
C GLY A 146 -6.23 5.46 -7.95
N LEU A 147 -6.42 4.89 -6.76
CA LEU A 147 -7.03 3.58 -6.50
C LEU A 147 -8.34 3.35 -7.27
N VAL A 148 -9.22 4.35 -7.34
CA VAL A 148 -10.49 4.24 -8.07
C VAL A 148 -10.29 4.16 -9.59
N ALA A 149 -9.23 4.78 -10.13
CA ALA A 149 -8.89 4.68 -11.54
C ALA A 149 -8.07 3.42 -11.89
N GLY A 150 -7.42 2.80 -10.91
CA GLY A 150 -6.70 1.54 -11.10
C GLY A 150 -5.62 1.29 -10.04
N GLN A 151 -5.33 0.01 -9.78
CA GLN A 151 -4.38 -0.40 -8.73
C GLN A 151 -2.92 -0.02 -9.01
N GLU A 152 -2.56 0.28 -10.26
CA GLU A 152 -1.18 0.65 -10.65
C GLU A 152 -0.69 1.97 -10.02
N ALA A 153 -1.62 2.86 -9.64
CA ALA A 153 -1.29 4.17 -9.08
C ALA A 153 -0.98 4.15 -7.56
N ASP A 154 -1.28 3.05 -6.87
CA ASP A 154 -1.33 2.99 -5.42
C ASP A 154 0.05 3.21 -4.76
N LEU A 155 1.08 2.46 -5.19
CA LEU A 155 2.43 2.55 -4.59
C LEU A 155 3.11 3.91 -4.84
N ALA A 156 2.73 4.63 -5.91
CA ALA A 156 3.31 5.92 -6.24
C ALA A 156 2.97 6.99 -5.20
N GLY A 157 1.74 7.00 -4.70
CA GLY A 157 1.30 7.94 -3.66
C GLY A 157 2.07 7.74 -2.36
N GLU A 158 2.39 6.50 -2.01
CA GLU A 158 3.00 6.15 -0.72
C GLU A 158 4.45 6.62 -0.61
N ALA A 159 5.25 6.42 -1.66
CA ALA A 159 6.61 6.92 -1.73
C ALA A 159 6.63 8.46 -1.71
N VAL A 160 5.72 9.09 -2.44
CA VAL A 160 5.59 10.55 -2.51
C VAL A 160 5.22 11.14 -1.15
N VAL A 161 4.25 10.54 -0.45
CA VAL A 161 3.89 10.96 0.92
C VAL A 161 5.10 10.89 1.84
N GLY A 162 5.87 9.80 1.79
CA GLY A 162 7.11 9.66 2.56
C GLY A 162 8.11 10.77 2.27
N ALA A 163 8.40 11.02 0.98
CA ALA A 163 9.32 12.07 0.54
C ALA A 163 8.87 13.47 0.98
N ILE A 164 7.57 13.77 0.85
CA ILE A 164 7.00 15.03 1.33
C ILE A 164 7.24 15.17 2.83
N MET A 165 6.89 14.17 3.63
CA MET A 165 7.06 14.21 5.08
C MET A 165 8.53 14.37 5.50
N GLY A 166 9.44 13.71 4.79
CA GLY A 166 10.89 13.84 4.99
C GLY A 166 11.45 15.21 4.61
N GLY A 167 10.71 16.01 3.84
CA GLY A 167 11.14 17.34 3.41
C GLY A 167 11.94 17.33 2.11
N GLY A 168 11.74 16.32 1.27
CA GLY A 168 12.33 16.27 -0.05
C GLY A 168 11.91 17.45 -0.92
N SER A 169 12.82 17.85 -1.79
CA SER A 169 12.57 18.81 -2.85
C SER A 169 11.58 18.29 -3.88
N ASP A 170 11.02 19.18 -4.71
CA ASP A 170 10.08 18.78 -5.77
C ASP A 170 10.73 17.84 -6.80
N GLU A 171 12.04 17.99 -7.08
CA GLU A 171 12.76 17.07 -7.96
C GLU A 171 12.86 15.67 -7.33
N GLU A 172 13.24 15.58 -6.05
CA GLU A 172 13.32 14.29 -5.35
C GLU A 172 11.96 13.61 -5.27
N ILE A 173 10.89 14.37 -5.00
CA ILE A 173 9.52 13.87 -4.98
C ILE A 173 9.12 13.31 -6.35
N GLU A 174 9.42 14.00 -7.46
CA GLU A 174 9.03 13.52 -8.79
C GLU A 174 9.85 12.31 -9.26
N ARG A 175 11.13 12.24 -8.86
CA ARG A 175 11.95 11.04 -9.08
C ARG A 175 11.40 9.85 -8.31
N LEU A 176 11.00 10.04 -7.05
CA LEU A 176 10.39 9.00 -6.25
C LEU A 176 9.01 8.59 -6.75
N ARG A 177 8.21 9.53 -7.28
CA ARG A 177 6.96 9.24 -7.98
C ARG A 177 7.22 8.34 -9.19
N SER A 178 8.21 8.68 -10.01
CA SER A 178 8.57 7.90 -11.20
C SER A 178 9.07 6.50 -10.85
N TYR A 179 9.97 6.39 -9.87
CA TYR A 179 10.40 5.11 -9.31
C TYR A 179 9.20 4.26 -8.85
N ALA A 180 8.31 4.83 -8.05
CA ALA A 180 7.22 4.11 -7.44
C ALA A 180 6.11 3.74 -8.44
N ARG A 181 5.94 4.50 -9.54
CA ARG A 181 5.12 4.10 -10.70
C ARG A 181 5.68 2.84 -11.38
N CYS A 182 6.98 2.79 -11.66
CA CYS A 182 7.60 1.59 -12.22
C CYS A 182 7.40 0.37 -11.31
N VAL A 183 7.56 0.58 -10.00
CA VAL A 183 7.39 -0.49 -9.00
C VAL A 183 5.92 -0.92 -8.83
N GLY A 184 4.98 0.02 -8.83
CA GLY A 184 3.54 -0.26 -8.81
C GLY A 184 3.09 -1.08 -10.01
N LEU A 185 3.51 -0.67 -11.19
CA LEU A 185 3.23 -1.40 -12.43
C LEU A 185 3.85 -2.80 -12.42
N MET A 186 5.11 -2.91 -11.97
CA MET A 186 5.80 -4.18 -11.82
C MET A 186 5.08 -5.10 -10.82
N PHE A 187 4.55 -4.55 -9.73
CA PHE A 187 3.78 -5.31 -8.75
C PHE A 187 2.55 -5.96 -9.38
N GLN A 188 1.80 -5.22 -10.21
CA GLN A 188 0.63 -5.71 -10.92
C GLN A 188 1.01 -6.82 -11.92
N VAL A 189 2.02 -6.58 -12.76
CA VAL A 189 2.49 -7.57 -13.75
C VAL A 189 2.89 -8.88 -13.05
N VAL A 190 3.60 -8.79 -11.92
CA VAL A 190 4.00 -9.97 -11.15
C VAL A 190 2.79 -10.63 -10.48
N ASP A 191 1.79 -9.87 -10.00
CA ASP A 191 0.57 -10.44 -9.41
C ASP A 191 -0.21 -11.24 -10.45
N ASP A 192 -0.41 -10.69 -11.64
CA ASP A 192 -1.10 -11.35 -12.74
C ASP A 192 -0.38 -12.65 -13.16
N VAL A 193 0.95 -12.64 -13.21
CA VAL A 193 1.76 -13.84 -13.50
C VAL A 193 1.57 -14.89 -12.40
N LEU A 194 1.56 -14.48 -11.13
CA LEU A 194 1.35 -15.40 -10.02
C LEU A 194 -0.07 -15.98 -10.02
N ASP A 195 -1.11 -15.20 -10.32
CA ASP A 195 -2.50 -15.66 -10.35
C ASP A 195 -2.73 -16.81 -11.36
N VAL A 196 -1.99 -16.80 -12.48
CA VAL A 196 -2.08 -17.85 -13.50
C VAL A 196 -1.08 -19.01 -13.31
N THR A 197 -0.08 -18.86 -12.43
CA THR A 197 0.98 -19.88 -12.25
C THR A 197 0.99 -20.56 -10.88
N LYS A 198 0.29 -20.03 -9.87
CA LYS A 198 0.31 -20.50 -8.48
C LYS A 198 -1.05 -21.01 -8.01
N SER A 199 -1.06 -21.89 -7.01
CA SER A 199 -2.31 -22.38 -6.41
C SER A 199 -2.90 -21.38 -5.41
N SER A 200 -4.18 -21.56 -5.06
CA SER A 200 -4.85 -20.72 -4.05
C SER A 200 -4.19 -20.83 -2.67
N GLU A 201 -3.70 -22.02 -2.32
CA GLU A 201 -2.99 -22.27 -1.06
C GLU A 201 -1.66 -21.50 -1.01
N GLU A 202 -0.91 -21.45 -2.11
CA GLU A 202 0.36 -20.71 -2.19
C GLU A 202 0.15 -19.19 -2.08
N LEU A 203 -0.94 -18.67 -2.64
CA LEU A 203 -1.25 -17.25 -2.65
C LEU A 203 -2.00 -16.78 -1.39
N GLY A 204 -2.67 -17.68 -0.67
CA GLY A 204 -3.51 -17.34 0.48
C GLY A 204 -4.76 -16.52 0.11
N LYS A 205 -5.13 -16.52 -1.18
CA LYS A 205 -6.33 -15.95 -1.81
C LYS A 205 -6.81 -16.93 -2.89
N THR A 206 -8.04 -16.78 -3.36
CA THR A 206 -8.52 -17.60 -4.50
C THR A 206 -7.72 -17.27 -5.75
N ALA A 207 -7.08 -18.27 -6.35
CA ALA A 207 -6.33 -18.15 -7.60
C ALA A 207 -7.23 -18.30 -8.84
N GLY A 208 -6.79 -17.78 -9.98
CA GLY A 208 -7.46 -17.95 -11.28
C GLY A 208 -8.75 -17.14 -11.43
N LYS A 209 -8.98 -16.18 -10.53
CA LYS A 209 -10.16 -15.31 -10.55
C LYS A 209 -10.19 -14.43 -11.79
N ASP A 210 -9.03 -13.96 -12.24
CA ASP A 210 -8.97 -13.04 -13.37
C ASP A 210 -9.40 -13.72 -14.68
N LEU A 211 -9.12 -15.03 -14.80
CA LEU A 211 -9.61 -15.86 -15.90
C LEU A 211 -11.13 -16.02 -15.84
N ILE A 212 -11.69 -16.30 -14.65
CA ILE A 212 -13.14 -16.49 -14.45
C ILE A 212 -13.91 -15.18 -14.67
N ALA A 213 -13.37 -14.05 -14.21
CA ALA A 213 -13.96 -12.73 -14.37
C ALA A 213 -13.73 -12.13 -15.77
N GLY A 214 -13.00 -12.82 -16.66
CA GLY A 214 -12.70 -12.33 -18.00
C GLY A 214 -11.80 -11.09 -18.04
N LYS A 215 -11.12 -10.75 -16.93
CA LYS A 215 -10.27 -9.55 -16.81
C LYS A 215 -9.15 -9.57 -17.87
N LEU A 216 -8.71 -8.38 -18.26
CA LEU A 216 -7.56 -8.19 -19.14
C LEU A 216 -6.30 -8.12 -18.26
N THR A 217 -5.45 -9.14 -18.35
CA THR A 217 -4.20 -9.26 -17.57
C THR A 217 -2.99 -9.30 -18.49
N TYR A 218 -1.80 -8.99 -17.95
CA TYR A 218 -0.56 -9.02 -18.74
C TYR A 218 -0.28 -10.39 -19.38
N PRO A 219 -0.36 -11.52 -18.66
CA PRO A 219 -0.16 -12.84 -19.26
C PRO A 219 -1.15 -13.17 -20.36
N LYS A 220 -2.39 -12.67 -20.29
CA LYS A 220 -3.41 -12.87 -21.33
C LYS A 220 -3.11 -12.09 -22.60
N VAL A 221 -2.56 -10.88 -22.47
CA VAL A 221 -2.26 -9.99 -23.61
C VAL A 221 -0.94 -10.34 -24.29
N MET A 222 0.11 -10.63 -23.51
CA MET A 222 1.47 -10.81 -24.04
C MET A 222 2.12 -12.16 -23.74
N GLY A 223 1.47 -13.02 -22.96
CA GLY A 223 2.04 -14.29 -22.50
C GLY A 223 2.90 -14.13 -21.24
N VAL A 224 3.07 -15.24 -20.51
CA VAL A 224 3.78 -15.27 -19.22
C VAL A 224 5.24 -14.83 -19.36
N GLU A 225 5.97 -15.34 -20.36
CA GLU A 225 7.39 -15.03 -20.51
C GLU A 225 7.64 -13.54 -20.84
N LYS A 226 6.87 -12.95 -21.76
CA LYS A 226 6.96 -11.51 -22.04
C LYS A 226 6.54 -10.64 -20.85
N SER A 227 5.59 -11.13 -20.03
CA SER A 227 5.20 -10.43 -18.80
C SER A 227 6.35 -10.39 -17.80
N LYS A 228 7.11 -11.49 -17.65
CA LYS A 228 8.32 -11.53 -16.81
C LYS A 228 9.41 -10.60 -17.35
N GLU A 229 9.68 -10.62 -18.65
CA GLU A 229 10.63 -9.69 -19.28
C GLU A 229 10.22 -8.22 -19.07
N TYR A 230 8.93 -7.92 -19.15
CA TYR A 230 8.41 -6.58 -18.88
C TYR A 230 8.60 -6.16 -17.43
N ALA A 231 8.35 -7.06 -16.47
CA ALA A 231 8.64 -6.81 -15.05
C ALA A 231 10.15 -6.52 -14.83
N GLU A 232 11.06 -7.25 -15.48
CA GLU A 232 12.49 -6.98 -15.40
C GLU A 232 12.87 -5.61 -16.00
N LYS A 233 12.23 -5.21 -17.10
CA LYS A 233 12.41 -3.88 -17.70
C LYS A 233 11.99 -2.79 -16.71
N LEU A 234 10.83 -2.94 -16.07
CA LEU A 234 10.35 -1.99 -15.06
C LEU A 234 11.28 -1.92 -13.83
N ASN A 235 11.85 -3.05 -13.40
CA ASN A 235 12.86 -3.04 -12.32
C ASN A 235 14.09 -2.21 -12.72
N LYS A 236 14.58 -2.36 -13.96
CA LYS A 236 15.71 -1.56 -14.48
C LYS A 236 15.37 -0.08 -14.51
N GLU A 237 14.21 0.29 -15.04
CA GLU A 237 13.76 1.69 -15.09
C GLU A 237 13.60 2.31 -13.69
N ALA A 238 13.01 1.56 -12.74
CA ALA A 238 12.89 2.00 -11.36
C ALA A 238 14.28 2.37 -10.78
N ARG A 239 15.29 1.54 -11.00
CA ARG A 239 16.66 1.78 -10.51
C ARG A 239 17.31 3.02 -11.11
N GLU A 240 17.03 3.33 -12.37
CA GLU A 240 17.54 4.54 -13.02
C GLU A 240 17.06 5.81 -12.30
N HIS A 241 15.80 5.84 -11.85
CA HIS A 241 15.24 6.98 -11.12
C HIS A 241 15.90 7.23 -9.76
N LEU A 242 16.56 6.21 -9.18
CA LEU A 242 17.24 6.32 -7.89
C LEU A 242 18.72 6.72 -7.98
N LYS A 243 19.33 6.76 -9.18
CA LYS A 243 20.78 6.96 -9.35
C LYS A 243 21.34 8.28 -8.83
N THR A 244 20.49 9.31 -8.75
CA THR A 244 20.89 10.65 -8.31
C THR A 244 20.85 10.84 -6.80
N PHE A 245 20.28 9.89 -6.08
CA PHE A 245 20.28 9.91 -4.62
C PHE A 245 21.57 9.30 -4.06
N ASP A 246 21.83 9.58 -2.80
CA ASP A 246 22.93 8.99 -2.04
C ASP A 246 22.87 7.45 -2.08
N SER A 247 23.95 6.83 -2.55
CA SER A 247 24.06 5.37 -2.74
C SER A 247 23.82 4.56 -1.47
N ASP A 248 24.17 5.13 -0.30
CA ASP A 248 24.01 4.43 0.97
C ASP A 248 22.56 4.47 1.46
N LYS A 249 21.79 5.47 1.02
CA LYS A 249 20.39 5.68 1.42
C LYS A 249 19.39 5.00 0.49
N VAL A 250 19.75 4.71 -0.77
CA VAL A 250 18.85 4.05 -1.74
C VAL A 250 18.65 2.55 -1.51
N ALA A 251 19.55 1.91 -0.75
CA ALA A 251 19.56 0.46 -0.58
C ALA A 251 18.19 -0.15 -0.17
N PRO A 252 17.40 0.45 0.74
CA PRO A 252 16.06 -0.06 1.07
C PRO A 252 15.09 -0.07 -0.12
N LEU A 253 15.11 0.96 -0.97
CA LEU A 253 14.24 1.04 -2.15
C LEU A 253 14.71 0.10 -3.27
N LEU A 254 16.02 -0.06 -3.45
CA LEU A 254 16.55 -1.05 -4.39
C LEU A 254 16.18 -2.48 -3.98
N PHE A 255 16.29 -2.79 -2.69
CA PHE A 255 15.83 -4.07 -2.16
C PHE A 255 14.33 -4.27 -2.38
N PHE A 256 13.53 -3.23 -2.17
CA PHE A 256 12.09 -3.30 -2.35
C PHE A 256 11.69 -3.62 -3.79
N ALA A 257 12.33 -2.99 -4.77
CA ALA A 257 12.12 -3.29 -6.19
C ALA A 257 12.49 -4.76 -6.51
N ASP A 258 13.63 -5.25 -6.00
CA ASP A 258 14.03 -6.65 -6.17
C ASP A 258 13.08 -7.64 -5.51
N TYR A 259 12.60 -7.30 -4.32
CA TYR A 259 11.64 -8.12 -3.59
C TYR A 259 10.36 -8.29 -4.40
N ILE A 260 9.83 -7.20 -4.98
CA ILE A 260 8.64 -7.26 -5.82
C ILE A 260 8.89 -8.07 -7.09
N ALA A 261 10.01 -7.84 -7.77
CA ALA A 261 10.35 -8.56 -8.99
C ALA A 261 10.49 -10.08 -8.80
N LYS A 262 10.93 -10.52 -7.61
CA LYS A 262 11.25 -11.93 -7.32
C LYS A 262 10.25 -12.63 -6.39
N ARG A 263 9.17 -11.94 -5.98
CA ARG A 263 8.22 -12.51 -5.02
C ARG A 263 7.55 -13.77 -5.59
N GLN A 264 7.27 -14.70 -4.69
CA GLN A 264 6.63 -15.99 -5.00
C GLN A 264 5.19 -16.07 -4.49
N ASN A 265 4.72 -15.02 -3.80
CA ASN A 265 3.40 -14.85 -3.21
C ASN A 265 3.11 -13.36 -2.95
#